data_AF-A0ABD6A9C9-F1
#
_entry.id   AF-A0ABD6A9C9-F1
#
_cell.length_a   1.000
_cell.length_b   1.000
_cell.length_c   1.000
_cell.angle_alpha   90.00
_cell.angle_beta   90.00
_cell.angle_gamma   90.00
#
_symmetry.space_group_name_H-M   'P 1'
#
loop_
_entity.id
_entity.type
_entity.pdbx_description
1 polymer ?
#
loop_
_entity_poly.entity_id
_entity_poly.type
_entity_poly.pdbx_seq_one_letter_code
_entity_poly.pdbx_strand_id
1 'polypeptide(L)'
;MAQRTQVRRGVRASIVAGGLLTVLGVLTWASGLTGLFPSLGPSAYVLAVKPEAEEATPRRVVGGHVLGVAAGFVAYHAVAEGLTVVRPHPAWSPASLALAVSGTLALALTVAAMELTDLRHAPACATTLIVALGLLTSAIEALVIVAAVVVLVVVQRGLLVAQHRWLVSALRRLGIVR
;
A
#
# COMPACT_ATOMS: atom_id res chain seq x y z
N MET A 1 31.06 4.08 14.44
CA MET A 1 30.44 2.83 13.94
C MET A 1 28.94 2.96 13.67
N ALA A 2 28.14 3.56 14.55
CA ALA A 2 26.67 3.71 14.39
C ALA A 2 26.21 4.43 13.11
N GLN A 3 26.93 5.47 12.68
CA GLN A 3 26.60 6.19 11.43
C GLN A 3 26.76 5.30 10.18
N ARG A 4 27.78 4.43 10.13
CA ARG A 4 28.00 3.52 9.00
C ARG A 4 26.93 2.43 8.91
N THR A 5 26.45 1.93 10.04
CA THR A 5 25.36 0.95 10.06
C THR A 5 24.02 1.58 9.67
N GLN A 6 23.76 2.82 10.07
CA GLN A 6 22.58 3.58 9.64
C GLN A 6 22.58 3.85 8.12
N VAL A 7 23.70 4.32 7.56
CA VAL A 7 23.83 4.55 6.11
C VAL A 7 23.58 3.27 5.32
N ARG A 8 24.16 2.13 5.74
CA ARG A 8 23.93 0.83 5.09
C ARG A 8 22.46 0.39 5.13
N ARG A 9 21.79 0.59 6.27
CA ARG A 9 20.35 0.31 6.41
C ARG A 9 19.52 1.20 5.48
N GLY A 10 19.86 2.49 5.41
CA GLY A 10 19.21 3.45 4.52
C GLY A 10 19.33 3.06 3.05
N VAL A 11 20.56 2.79 2.57
CA VAL A 11 20.79 2.36 1.18
C VAL A 11 20.01 1.09 0.84
N ARG A 12 20.02 0.08 1.73
CA ARG A 12 19.26 -1.15 1.52
C ARG A 12 17.75 -0.87 1.41
N ALA A 13 17.21 -0.06 2.33
CA ALA A 13 15.80 0.30 2.31
C ALA A 13 15.43 1.06 1.02
N SER A 14 16.27 1.99 0.57
CA SER A 14 16.05 2.71 -0.70
C SER A 14 16.05 1.80 -1.91
N ILE A 15 16.98 0.83 -1.98
CA ILE A 15 17.02 -0.14 -3.09
C ILE A 15 15.78 -1.03 -3.10
N VAL A 16 15.38 -1.56 -1.93
CA VAL A 16 14.19 -2.42 -1.81
C VAL A 16 12.92 -1.64 -2.14
N ALA A 17 12.76 -0.44 -1.57
CA ALA A 17 11.62 0.43 -1.86
C ALA A 17 11.58 0.79 -3.34
N GLY A 18 12.71 1.17 -3.94
CA GLY A 18 12.82 1.47 -5.36
C GLY A 18 12.40 0.29 -6.23
N GLY A 19 12.87 -0.93 -5.94
CA GLY A 19 12.47 -2.13 -6.68
C GLY A 19 10.98 -2.45 -6.57
N LEU A 20 10.40 -2.33 -5.36
CA LEU A 20 8.96 -2.48 -5.15
C LEU A 20 8.16 -1.42 -5.90
N LEU A 21 8.61 -0.16 -5.87
CA LEU A 21 7.99 0.94 -6.61
C LEU A 21 8.12 0.77 -8.13
N THR A 22 9.20 0.16 -8.63
CA THR A 22 9.31 -0.19 -10.06
C THR A 22 8.24 -1.18 -10.47
N VAL A 23 7.98 -2.22 -9.64
CA VAL A 23 6.88 -3.16 -9.89
C VAL A 23 5.54 -2.44 -9.92
N LEU A 24 5.28 -1.55 -8.95
CA LEU A 24 4.06 -0.73 -8.94
C LEU A 24 3.95 0.20 -10.16
N GLY A 25 5.07 0.78 -10.60
CA GLY A 25 5.13 1.61 -11.80
C GLY A 25 4.77 0.82 -13.05
N VAL A 26 5.27 -0.41 -13.19
CA VAL A 26 4.90 -1.32 -14.29
C VAL A 26 3.43 -1.68 -14.25
N LEU A 27 2.88 -2.05 -13.08
CA LEU A 27 1.46 -2.36 -12.93
C LEU A 27 0.59 -1.14 -13.28
N THR A 28 0.98 0.04 -12.80
CA THR A 28 0.30 1.30 -13.08
C THR A 28 0.31 1.62 -14.58
N TRP A 29 1.48 1.49 -15.22
CA TRP A 29 1.62 1.72 -16.65
C TRP A 29 0.83 0.72 -17.50
N ALA A 30 0.87 -0.57 -17.15
CA ALA A 30 0.18 -1.62 -17.89
C ALA A 30 -1.35 -1.57 -17.75
N SER A 31 -1.87 -1.17 -16.58
CA SER A 31 -3.31 -1.09 -16.30
C SER A 31 -3.93 0.27 -16.62
N GLY A 32 -3.13 1.33 -16.71
CA GLY A 32 -3.60 2.71 -16.78
C GLY A 32 -4.12 3.28 -15.45
N LEU A 33 -4.14 2.49 -14.38
CA LEU A 33 -4.69 2.86 -13.08
C LEU A 33 -3.68 3.63 -12.24
N THR A 34 -3.53 4.94 -12.51
CA THR A 34 -2.57 5.83 -11.85
C THR A 34 -2.75 5.91 -10.32
N GLY A 35 -3.94 5.61 -9.81
CA GLY A 35 -4.23 5.54 -8.37
C GLY A 35 -3.50 4.42 -7.62
N LEU A 36 -2.98 3.39 -8.30
CA LEU A 36 -2.23 2.30 -7.67
C LEU A 36 -0.93 2.79 -7.02
N PHE A 37 -0.23 3.71 -7.67
CA PHE A 37 1.04 4.23 -7.18
C PHE A 37 0.92 5.00 -5.85
N PRO A 38 0.06 6.03 -5.73
CA PRO A 38 -0.14 6.73 -4.45
C PRO A 38 -0.81 5.84 -3.38
N SER A 39 -1.59 4.83 -3.78
CA SER A 39 -2.17 3.83 -2.86
C SER A 39 -1.11 2.93 -2.22
N LEU A 40 -0.18 2.39 -3.02
CA LEU A 40 0.72 1.31 -2.59
C LEU A 40 2.16 1.75 -2.32
N GLY A 41 2.53 2.98 -2.68
CA GLY A 41 3.85 3.56 -2.38
C GLY A 41 4.18 3.55 -0.87
N PRO A 42 3.27 3.99 0.03
CA PRO A 42 3.51 3.90 1.47
C PRO A 42 3.63 2.46 1.98
N SER A 43 2.93 1.49 1.39
CA SER A 43 3.11 0.06 1.71
C SER A 43 4.50 -0.42 1.31
N ALA A 44 4.96 -0.08 0.10
CA ALA A 44 6.31 -0.39 -0.36
C ALA A 44 7.38 0.20 0.57
N TYR A 45 7.17 1.42 1.06
CA TYR A 45 8.03 2.05 2.05
C TYR A 45 8.08 1.26 3.37
N VAL A 46 6.93 0.94 3.96
CA VAL A 46 6.87 0.15 5.21
C VAL A 46 7.54 -1.20 5.05
N LEU A 47 7.26 -1.90 3.95
CA LEU A 47 7.86 -3.19 3.64
C LEU A 47 9.38 -3.12 3.49
N ALA A 48 9.92 -2.03 2.93
CA ALA A 48 11.35 -1.85 2.74
C ALA A 48 12.09 -1.40 4.01
N VAL A 49 11.48 -0.49 4.77
CA VAL A 49 12.11 0.17 5.93
C VAL A 49 11.93 -0.64 7.22
N LYS A 50 10.76 -1.25 7.40
CA LYS A 50 10.38 -2.02 8.59
C LYS A 50 9.85 -3.42 8.23
N PRO A 51 10.62 -4.26 7.51
CA PRO A 51 10.16 -5.57 7.03
C PRO A 51 9.75 -6.54 8.14
N GLU A 52 10.23 -6.34 9.37
CA GLU A 52 9.97 -7.18 10.54
C GLU A 52 8.84 -6.63 11.43
N ALA A 53 8.32 -5.43 11.15
CA ALA A 53 7.20 -4.90 11.92
C ALA A 53 5.93 -5.71 11.68
N GLU A 54 5.05 -5.81 12.67
CA GLU A 54 3.80 -6.57 12.53
C GLU A 54 2.91 -6.00 11.41
N GLU A 55 2.91 -4.68 11.21
CA GLU A 55 2.21 -3.99 10.12
C GLU A 55 2.72 -4.38 8.72
N ALA A 56 3.89 -5.02 8.62
CA ALA A 56 4.49 -5.53 7.38
C ALA A 56 4.18 -7.02 7.12
N THR A 57 3.41 -7.68 8.00
CA THR A 57 2.99 -9.07 7.80
C THR A 57 2.02 -9.18 6.61
N PRO A 58 2.06 -10.25 5.80
CA PRO A 58 1.24 -10.37 4.60
C PRO A 58 -0.25 -10.23 4.90
N ARG A 59 -0.68 -10.84 6.02
CA ARG A 59 -2.06 -10.79 6.50
C ARG A 59 -2.51 -9.36 6.78
N ARG A 60 -1.70 -8.55 7.48
CA ARG A 60 -2.08 -7.16 7.79
C ARG A 60 -2.01 -6.26 6.56
N VAL A 61 -1.01 -6.43 5.68
CA VAL A 61 -0.94 -5.66 4.43
C VAL A 61 -2.15 -5.93 3.55
N VAL A 62 -2.41 -7.19 3.20
CA VAL A 62 -3.54 -7.56 2.33
C VAL A 62 -4.86 -7.24 3.01
N GLY A 63 -5.01 -7.63 4.28
CA GLY A 63 -6.24 -7.44 5.05
C GLY A 63 -6.61 -5.95 5.22
N GLY A 64 -5.64 -5.10 5.59
CA GLY A 64 -5.86 -3.67 5.71
C GLY A 64 -6.32 -3.04 4.40
N HIS A 65 -5.69 -3.41 3.27
CA HIS A 65 -6.10 -2.92 1.95
C HIS A 65 -7.48 -3.41 1.53
N VAL A 66 -7.84 -4.66 1.79
CA VAL A 66 -9.18 -5.18 1.53
C VAL A 66 -10.24 -4.42 2.32
N LEU A 67 -9.98 -4.17 3.62
CA LEU A 67 -10.87 -3.36 4.45
C LEU A 67 -10.98 -1.91 3.94
N GLY A 68 -9.85 -1.33 3.53
CA GLY A 68 -9.81 0.02 2.98
C GLY A 68 -10.58 0.16 1.66
N VAL A 69 -10.43 -0.80 0.75
CA VAL A 69 -11.23 -0.88 -0.48
C VAL A 69 -12.71 -0.98 -0.15
N ALA A 70 -13.11 -1.90 0.73
CA ALA A 70 -14.51 -2.10 1.08
C ALA A 70 -15.14 -0.83 1.69
N ALA A 71 -14.48 -0.23 2.67
CA ALA A 71 -14.96 1.00 3.32
C ALA A 71 -15.01 2.19 2.34
N GLY A 72 -13.97 2.36 1.51
CA GLY A 72 -13.95 3.39 0.47
C GLY A 72 -15.05 3.20 -0.56
N PHE A 73 -15.29 1.98 -0.99
CA PHE A 73 -16.31 1.65 -1.99
C PHE A 73 -17.72 1.94 -1.45
N VAL A 74 -18.01 1.50 -0.22
CA VAL A 74 -19.29 1.76 0.45
C VAL A 74 -19.54 3.26 0.61
N ALA A 75 -18.56 4.02 1.10
CA ALA A 75 -18.72 5.45 1.31
C ALA A 75 -18.87 6.22 -0.01
N TYR A 76 -18.08 5.86 -1.04
CA TYR A 76 -18.13 6.49 -2.35
C TYR A 76 -19.51 6.34 -2.98
N HIS A 77 -20.00 5.12 -3.12
CA HIS A 77 -21.28 4.85 -3.76
C HIS A 77 -22.47 5.37 -2.94
N ALA A 78 -22.32 5.53 -1.63
CA ALA A 78 -23.37 6.10 -0.79
C ALA A 78 -23.46 7.64 -0.87
N VAL A 79 -22.34 8.35 -1.07
CA VAL A 79 -22.28 9.81 -0.85
C VAL A 79 -21.69 10.60 -2.01
N ALA A 80 -20.74 10.05 -2.76
CA ALA A 80 -19.94 10.76 -3.76
C ALA A 80 -19.96 10.12 -5.14
N GLU A 81 -20.96 9.28 -5.44
CA GLU A 81 -21.07 8.57 -6.71
C GLU A 81 -21.03 9.53 -7.90
N GLY A 82 -20.23 9.21 -8.92
CA GLY A 82 -20.02 10.04 -10.11
C GLY A 82 -19.09 11.23 -9.91
N LEU A 83 -18.67 11.53 -8.68
CA LEU A 83 -17.67 12.56 -8.40
C LEU A 83 -16.26 11.99 -8.43
N THR A 84 -15.29 12.88 -8.63
CA THR A 84 -13.86 12.54 -8.54
C THR A 84 -13.07 13.76 -8.10
N VAL A 85 -12.08 13.56 -7.23
CA VAL A 85 -11.24 14.63 -6.66
C VAL A 85 -10.29 15.28 -7.66
N VAL A 86 -10.00 14.60 -8.78
CA VAL A 86 -9.10 15.14 -9.82
C VAL A 86 -9.78 16.16 -10.73
N ARG A 87 -11.11 16.26 -10.67
CA ARG A 87 -11.85 17.34 -11.33
C ARG A 87 -11.91 18.54 -10.40
N PRO A 88 -11.75 19.77 -10.91
CA PRO A 88 -11.87 20.97 -10.08
C PRO A 88 -13.32 21.12 -9.58
N HIS A 89 -13.47 21.31 -8.27
CA HIS A 89 -14.75 21.63 -7.62
C HIS A 89 -14.62 22.98 -6.90
N PRO A 90 -15.58 23.90 -7.03
CA PRO A 90 -15.53 25.18 -6.32
C PRO A 90 -15.51 24.97 -4.80
N ALA A 91 -14.83 25.87 -4.08
CA ALA A 91 -14.90 25.91 -2.63
C ALA A 91 -16.36 26.05 -2.17
N TRP A 92 -16.71 25.37 -1.08
CA TRP A 92 -18.07 25.37 -0.52
C TRP A 92 -19.16 24.79 -1.44
N SER A 93 -18.79 24.06 -2.49
CA SER A 93 -19.77 23.39 -3.36
C SER A 93 -20.29 22.09 -2.74
N PRO A 94 -21.53 21.67 -3.08
CA PRO A 94 -22.06 20.36 -2.67
C PRO A 94 -21.16 19.20 -3.08
N ALA A 95 -20.53 19.25 -4.25
CA ALA A 95 -19.62 18.21 -4.72
C ALA A 95 -18.34 18.11 -3.86
N SER A 96 -17.73 19.25 -3.50
CA SER A 96 -16.58 19.28 -2.60
C SER A 96 -16.92 18.75 -1.20
N LEU A 97 -18.12 19.07 -0.69
CA LEU A 97 -18.62 18.55 0.58
C LEU A 97 -18.86 17.04 0.52
N ALA A 98 -19.49 16.54 -0.55
CA ALA A 98 -19.75 15.11 -0.75
C ALA A 98 -18.45 14.29 -0.78
N LEU A 99 -17.43 14.74 -1.51
CA LEU A 99 -16.10 14.10 -1.52
C LEU A 99 -15.45 14.12 -0.13
N ALA A 100 -15.54 15.24 0.61
CA ALA A 100 -15.00 15.35 1.96
C ALA A 100 -15.70 14.41 2.95
N VAL A 101 -17.03 14.32 2.88
CA VAL A 101 -17.83 13.39 3.70
C VAL A 101 -17.50 11.94 3.35
N SER A 102 -17.47 11.58 2.06
CA SER A 102 -17.10 10.25 1.59
C SER A 102 -15.72 9.82 2.12
N GLY A 103 -14.69 10.66 1.92
CA GLY A 103 -13.33 10.39 2.41
C GLY A 103 -13.27 10.24 3.93
N THR A 104 -13.97 11.09 4.67
CA THR A 104 -14.00 11.05 6.15
C THR A 104 -14.67 9.78 6.66
N LEU A 105 -15.85 9.43 6.13
CA LEU A 105 -16.59 8.24 6.51
C LEU A 105 -15.80 6.97 6.18
N ALA A 106 -15.26 6.87 4.96
CA ALA A 106 -14.46 5.74 4.52
C ALA A 106 -13.25 5.52 5.44
N LEU A 107 -12.52 6.58 5.76
CA LEU A 107 -11.33 6.50 6.59
C LEU A 107 -11.66 6.09 8.02
N ALA A 108 -12.72 6.68 8.62
CA ALA A 108 -13.19 6.30 9.95
C ALA A 108 -13.58 4.81 10.01
N LEU A 109 -14.32 4.33 9.00
CA LEU A 109 -14.70 2.92 8.88
C LEU A 109 -13.49 2.00 8.72
N THR A 110 -12.51 2.40 7.91
CA THR A 110 -11.28 1.62 7.69
C THR A 110 -10.47 1.48 8.97
N VAL A 111 -10.26 2.59 9.68
CA VAL A 111 -9.53 2.58 10.95
C VAL A 111 -10.26 1.71 11.97
N ALA A 112 -11.58 1.90 12.15
CA ALA A 112 -12.37 1.07 13.04
C ALA A 112 -12.27 -0.42 12.68
N ALA A 113 -12.40 -0.77 11.40
CA ALA A 113 -12.32 -2.14 10.95
C ALA A 113 -10.93 -2.76 11.18
N MET A 114 -9.84 -2.03 10.90
CA MET A 114 -8.48 -2.51 11.15
C MET A 114 -8.19 -2.71 12.65
N GLU A 115 -8.70 -1.81 13.50
CA GLU A 115 -8.56 -1.92 14.96
C GLU A 115 -9.34 -3.14 15.50
N LEU A 116 -10.57 -3.35 15.02
CA LEU A 116 -11.43 -4.47 15.44
C LEU A 116 -10.93 -5.84 14.96
N THR A 117 -10.25 -5.91 13.82
CA THR A 117 -9.81 -7.17 13.20
C THR A 117 -8.32 -7.47 13.40
N ASP A 118 -7.59 -6.58 14.05
CA ASP A 118 -6.12 -6.61 14.16
C ASP A 118 -5.41 -6.67 12.79
N LEU A 119 -5.99 -6.03 11.78
CA LEU A 119 -5.44 -5.92 10.43
C LEU A 119 -4.77 -4.56 10.19
N ARG A 120 -4.12 -4.03 11.23
CA ARG A 120 -3.48 -2.70 11.24
C ARG A 120 -2.37 -2.60 10.19
N HIS A 121 -2.67 -1.89 9.11
CA HIS A 121 -1.70 -1.48 8.10
C HIS A 121 -2.01 -0.04 7.71
N ALA A 122 -1.43 0.92 8.42
CA ALA A 122 -1.69 2.35 8.21
C ALA A 122 -1.63 2.81 6.75
N PRO A 123 -0.72 2.29 5.88
CA PRO A 123 -0.74 2.60 4.45
C PRO A 123 -2.05 2.31 3.72
N ALA A 124 -2.88 1.37 4.18
CA ALA A 124 -4.18 1.06 3.56
C ALA A 124 -5.18 2.22 3.63
N CYS A 125 -4.97 3.19 4.51
CA CYS A 125 -5.72 4.45 4.52
C CYS A 125 -5.57 5.21 3.19
N ALA A 126 -4.43 5.11 2.50
CA ALA A 126 -4.26 5.72 1.18
C ALA A 126 -5.18 5.07 0.15
N THR A 127 -5.25 3.74 0.12
CA THR A 127 -6.19 2.98 -0.73
C THR A 127 -7.64 3.37 -0.49
N THR A 128 -7.99 3.49 0.79
CA THR A 128 -9.32 3.94 1.21
C THR A 128 -9.69 5.27 0.57
N LEU A 129 -8.79 6.26 0.66
CA LEU A 129 -9.02 7.59 0.07
C LEU A 129 -9.03 7.55 -1.46
N ILE A 130 -8.19 6.74 -2.09
CA ILE A 130 -8.18 6.60 -3.56
C ILE A 130 -9.55 6.10 -4.07
N VAL A 131 -10.16 5.14 -3.38
CA VAL A 131 -11.50 4.66 -3.71
C VAL A 131 -12.57 5.70 -3.33
N ALA A 132 -12.55 6.18 -2.09
CA ALA A 132 -13.55 7.09 -1.53
C ALA A 132 -13.62 8.47 -2.24
N LEU A 133 -12.53 8.89 -2.88
CA LEU A 133 -12.41 10.16 -3.59
C LEU A 133 -12.62 10.03 -5.11
N GLY A 134 -13.02 8.85 -5.58
CA GLY A 134 -13.47 8.68 -6.95
C GLY A 134 -12.40 8.38 -7.99
N LEU A 135 -11.27 7.78 -7.62
CA LEU A 135 -10.23 7.42 -8.59
C LEU A 135 -10.32 5.96 -9.07
N LEU A 136 -10.73 5.03 -8.21
CA LEU A 136 -10.81 3.59 -8.51
C LEU A 136 -12.09 3.00 -7.89
N THR A 137 -13.21 3.15 -8.59
CA THR A 137 -14.57 3.01 -8.02
C THR A 137 -15.39 1.87 -8.63
N SER A 138 -14.87 1.20 -9.66
CA SER A 138 -15.49 0.01 -10.22
C SER A 138 -15.03 -1.26 -9.49
N ALA A 139 -15.84 -2.32 -9.57
CA ALA A 139 -15.49 -3.61 -8.98
C ALA A 139 -14.20 -4.21 -9.58
N ILE A 140 -13.96 -3.97 -10.87
CA ILE A 140 -12.75 -4.44 -11.55
C ILE A 140 -11.52 -3.70 -11.01
N GLU A 141 -11.58 -2.39 -10.87
CA GLU A 141 -10.47 -1.60 -10.30
C GLU A 141 -10.19 -2.00 -8.84
N ALA A 142 -11.22 -2.24 -8.04
CA ALA A 142 -11.09 -2.76 -6.69
C ALA A 142 -10.33 -4.10 -6.64
N LEU A 143 -10.67 -5.04 -7.54
CA LEU A 143 -9.94 -6.30 -7.67
C LEU A 143 -8.50 -6.10 -8.12
N VAL A 144 -8.25 -5.17 -9.06
CA VAL A 144 -6.89 -4.85 -9.52
C VAL A 144 -6.04 -4.28 -8.40
N ILE A 145 -6.57 -3.40 -7.53
CA ILE A 145 -5.85 -2.91 -6.35
C ILE A 145 -5.44 -4.08 -5.46
N VAL A 146 -6.39 -4.96 -5.10
CA VAL A 146 -6.10 -6.12 -4.23
C VAL A 146 -5.07 -7.05 -4.86
N ALA A 147 -5.17 -7.30 -6.17
CA ALA A 147 -4.18 -8.07 -6.90
C ALA A 147 -2.79 -7.41 -6.87
N ALA A 148 -2.71 -6.09 -7.05
CA ALA A 148 -1.47 -5.34 -6.97
C ALA A 148 -0.85 -5.39 -5.57
N VAL A 149 -1.66 -5.36 -4.50
CA VAL A 149 -1.21 -5.56 -3.12
C VAL A 149 -0.59 -6.95 -2.95
N VAL A 150 -1.25 -8.00 -3.46
CA VAL A 150 -0.74 -9.38 -3.40
C VAL A 150 0.58 -9.49 -4.15
N VAL A 151 0.67 -8.95 -5.36
CA VAL A 151 1.93 -8.94 -6.14
C VAL A 151 3.04 -8.24 -5.37
N LEU A 152 2.76 -7.07 -4.78
CA LEU A 152 3.73 -6.32 -3.98
C LEU A 152 4.27 -7.16 -2.80
N VAL A 153 3.38 -7.83 -2.06
CA VAL A 153 3.74 -8.69 -0.94
C VAL A 153 4.56 -9.89 -1.40
N VAL A 154 4.17 -10.54 -2.51
CA VAL A 154 4.90 -11.68 -3.08
C VAL A 154 6.32 -11.28 -3.49
N VAL A 155 6.46 -10.16 -4.20
CA VAL A 155 7.78 -9.64 -4.61
C VAL A 155 8.64 -9.35 -3.38
N GLN A 156 8.08 -8.67 -2.36
CA GLN A 156 8.83 -8.39 -1.14
C GLN A 156 9.30 -9.66 -0.43
N ARG A 157 8.44 -10.67 -0.32
CA ARG A 157 8.81 -11.96 0.30
C ARG A 157 9.89 -12.67 -0.51
N GLY A 158 9.79 -12.63 -1.84
CA GLY A 158 10.83 -13.13 -2.74
C GLY A 158 12.18 -12.45 -2.52
N LEU A 159 12.20 -11.13 -2.38
CA LEU A 159 13.40 -10.37 -2.08
C LEU A 159 14.02 -10.77 -0.72
N LEU A 160 13.21 -10.92 0.33
CA LEU A 160 13.70 -11.35 1.65
C LEU A 160 14.30 -12.76 1.61
N VAL A 161 13.63 -13.71 0.92
CA VAL A 161 14.14 -15.07 0.75
C VAL A 161 15.45 -15.08 -0.04
N ALA A 162 15.53 -14.31 -1.14
CA ALA A 162 16.75 -14.21 -1.94
C ALA A 162 17.93 -13.65 -1.13
N GLN A 163 17.69 -12.61 -0.31
CA GLN A 163 18.70 -12.03 0.57
C GLN A 163 19.19 -13.05 1.60
N HIS A 164 18.28 -13.79 2.24
CA HIS A 164 18.65 -14.81 3.21
C HIS A 164 19.48 -15.94 2.57
N ARG A 165 19.06 -16.44 1.39
CA ARG A 165 19.81 -17.47 0.65
C ARG A 165 21.20 -16.98 0.24
N TRP A 166 21.31 -15.74 -0.20
CA TRP A 166 22.59 -15.13 -0.56
C TRP A 166 23.52 -15.03 0.65
N LEU A 167 23.02 -14.56 1.80
CA LEU A 167 23.79 -14.47 3.04
C LEU A 167 24.29 -15.84 3.52
N VAL A 168 23.42 -16.84 3.56
CA VAL A 168 23.81 -18.21 3.95
C VAL A 168 24.87 -18.77 2.98
N SER A 169 24.71 -18.55 1.67
CA SER A 169 25.69 -19.01 0.68
C SER A 169 27.05 -18.33 0.82
N ALA A 170 27.09 -17.04 1.18
CA ALA A 170 28.33 -16.31 1.42
C ALA A 170 29.03 -16.79 2.70
N LEU A 171 28.29 -17.04 3.78
CA LEU A 171 28.85 -17.57 5.03
C LEU A 171 29.43 -18.97 4.86
N ARG A 172 28.79 -19.83 4.06
CA ARG A 172 29.33 -21.14 3.68
C ARG A 172 30.64 -21.03 2.90
N ARG A 173 30.73 -20.11 1.93
CA ARG A 173 31.98 -19.84 1.17
C ARG A 173 33.13 -19.36 2.06
N LEU A 174 32.80 -18.70 3.17
CA LEU A 174 33.78 -18.24 4.16
C LEU A 174 34.10 -19.28 5.25
N GLY A 175 33.49 -20.48 5.20
CA GLY A 175 33.72 -21.55 6.17
C GLY A 175 33.14 -21.29 7.57
N ILE A 176 32.29 -20.26 7.72
CA ILE A 176 31.73 -19.85 9.02
C ILE A 176 30.57 -20.76 9.44
N VAL A 177 29.84 -21.31 8.47
CA VAL A 177 28.69 -22.20 8.69
C VAL A 177 28.85 -23.42 7.78
N ARG A 178 28.57 -24.62 8.31
CA ARG A 178 28.62 -25.88 7.55
C ARG A 178 27.35 -26.12 6.73
#